data_AF-L0M536-F1
#
_entry.id   AF-L0M536-F1
#
_cell.length_a   1.000
_cell.length_b   1.000
_cell.length_c   1.000
_cell.angle_alpha   90.00
_cell.angle_beta   90.00
_cell.angle_gamma   90.00
#
_symmetry.space_group_name_H-M   'P 1'
#
loop_
_entity.id
_entity.type
_entity.pdbx_description
1 polymer ?
#
loop_
_entity_poly.entity_id
_entity_poly.type
_entity_poly.pdbx_seq_one_letter_code
_entity_poly.pdbx_strand_id
1 'polypeptide(L)'
;MNIGFIILLFLLATPAVSMANCITESFCHHTKFGVLDQITQSTSGDGYSHLMLNGVEIYKAKASYINFIDDDVGFFKKNKYIMTKTVITYTSDEPCNGKYYDYCSISLVLDFSGDSPVISNGFTPDSDNSVIDWVSWGKGNAIIFFEDLSKFKYSNGHVERVTN
;
A
#
# COMPACT_ATOMS: atom_id res chain seq x y z
N MET A 1 8.99 -4.60 -53.63
CA MET A 1 8.96 -4.42 -52.17
C MET A 1 8.68 -5.78 -51.56
N ASN A 2 9.66 -6.37 -50.87
CA ASN A 2 9.72 -7.81 -50.63
C ASN A 2 8.89 -8.18 -49.39
N ILE A 3 7.82 -8.98 -49.57
CA ILE A 3 6.84 -9.34 -48.54
C ILE A 3 7.50 -10.03 -47.33
N GLY A 4 8.61 -10.73 -47.55
CA GLY A 4 9.39 -11.38 -46.49
C GLY A 4 9.97 -10.42 -45.45
N PHE A 5 10.21 -9.14 -45.82
CA PHE A 5 10.79 -8.16 -44.89
C PHE A 5 9.75 -7.61 -43.90
N ILE A 6 8.46 -7.59 -44.29
CA ILE A 6 7.36 -7.11 -43.44
C ILE A 6 7.01 -8.14 -42.36
N ILE A 7 7.08 -9.43 -42.69
CA ILE A 7 6.78 -10.52 -41.75
C ILE A 7 7.83 -10.60 -40.63
N LEU A 8 9.09 -10.27 -40.91
CA LEU A 8 10.16 -10.29 -39.92
C LEU A 8 10.01 -9.19 -38.84
N LEU A 9 9.47 -8.01 -39.19
CA LEU A 9 9.25 -6.93 -38.23
C LEU A 9 8.09 -7.23 -37.25
N PHE A 10 7.07 -7.97 -37.67
CA PHE A 10 5.93 -8.31 -36.80
C PHE A 10 6.27 -9.37 -35.74
N LEU A 11 7.30 -10.20 -35.95
CA LEU A 11 7.74 -11.21 -34.98
C LEU A 11 8.62 -10.65 -33.84
N LEU A 12 9.07 -9.40 -33.94
CA LEU A 12 9.94 -8.76 -32.94
C LEU A 12 9.19 -7.91 -31.91
N ALA A 13 7.87 -7.78 -32.01
CA ALA A 13 7.04 -7.14 -31.00
C ALA A 13 6.61 -8.15 -29.92
N THR A 14 7.56 -8.80 -29.27
CA THR A 14 7.24 -9.41 -27.96
C THR A 14 7.15 -8.26 -26.97
N PRO A 15 6.02 -8.07 -26.26
CA PRO A 15 6.03 -7.17 -25.12
C PRO A 15 7.05 -7.76 -24.14
N ALA A 16 8.14 -7.02 -23.91
CA ALA A 16 9.04 -7.32 -22.82
C ALA A 16 8.26 -7.10 -21.53
N VAL A 17 7.61 -8.16 -21.04
CA VAL A 17 7.10 -8.22 -19.69
C VAL A 17 8.31 -8.30 -18.78
N SER A 18 8.86 -7.13 -18.45
CA SER A 18 9.83 -7.02 -17.37
C SER A 18 9.08 -7.40 -16.10
N MET A 19 9.30 -8.62 -15.61
CA MET A 19 8.92 -8.96 -14.24
C MET A 19 9.81 -8.09 -13.35
N ALA A 20 9.23 -7.01 -12.83
CA ALA A 20 9.91 -6.18 -11.84
C ALA A 20 10.36 -7.11 -10.70
N ASN A 21 11.67 -7.21 -10.50
CA ASN A 21 12.22 -7.94 -9.36
C ASN A 21 12.44 -6.94 -8.24
N CYS A 22 11.97 -7.26 -7.03
CA CYS A 22 12.29 -6.49 -5.83
C CYS A 22 13.78 -6.61 -5.54
N ILE A 23 14.55 -5.56 -5.83
CA ILE A 23 16.00 -5.50 -5.54
C ILE A 23 16.24 -5.12 -4.06
N THR A 24 15.29 -4.41 -3.45
CA THR A 24 15.30 -3.98 -2.04
C THR A 24 13.97 -4.31 -1.37
N GLU A 25 14.01 -5.14 -0.33
CA GLU A 25 12.80 -5.70 0.33
C GLU A 25 11.98 -4.66 1.10
N SER A 26 12.60 -3.57 1.58
CA SER A 26 11.96 -2.59 2.47
C SER A 26 10.92 -1.68 1.80
N PHE A 27 10.91 -1.62 0.47
CA PHE A 27 10.00 -0.77 -0.31
C PHE A 27 9.34 -1.54 -1.45
N CYS A 28 9.40 -2.86 -1.41
CA CYS A 28 8.96 -3.71 -2.51
C CYS A 28 8.38 -5.01 -1.97
N HIS A 29 7.10 -5.23 -2.27
CA HIS A 29 6.34 -6.36 -1.77
C HIS A 29 5.69 -7.11 -2.92
N HIS A 30 5.77 -8.43 -2.90
CA HIS A 30 5.03 -9.25 -3.84
C HIS A 30 3.57 -9.36 -3.38
N THR A 31 2.63 -9.13 -4.28
CA THR A 31 1.19 -9.34 -4.11
C THR A 31 0.70 -10.33 -5.17
N LYS A 32 -0.54 -10.80 -5.05
CA LYS A 32 -1.12 -11.67 -6.09
C LYS A 32 -1.31 -10.96 -7.44
N PHE A 33 -1.33 -9.63 -7.41
CA PHE A 33 -1.45 -8.78 -8.58
C PHE A 33 -0.10 -8.41 -9.18
N GLY A 34 1.01 -8.84 -8.57
CA GLY A 34 2.36 -8.51 -8.98
C GLY A 34 3.10 -7.69 -7.93
N VAL A 35 4.06 -6.87 -8.36
CA VAL A 35 4.93 -6.14 -7.43
C VAL A 35 4.30 -4.83 -7.02
N LEU A 36 4.20 -4.62 -5.71
CA LEU A 36 3.89 -3.35 -5.10
C LEU A 36 5.22 -2.70 -4.68
N ASP A 37 5.55 -1.56 -5.27
CA ASP A 37 6.74 -0.79 -4.98
C ASP A 37 6.41 0.63 -4.50
N GLN A 38 7.25 1.15 -3.61
CA GLN A 38 7.20 2.55 -3.20
C GLN A 38 8.29 3.36 -3.89
N ILE A 39 7.90 4.52 -4.42
CA ILE A 39 8.81 5.61 -4.78
C ILE A 39 8.68 6.68 -3.70
N THR A 40 9.73 6.92 -2.92
CA THR A 40 9.74 7.95 -1.86
C THR A 40 9.72 9.36 -2.46
N GLN A 41 9.27 10.34 -1.68
CA GLN A 41 9.30 11.76 -2.06
C GLN A 41 10.67 12.25 -2.54
N SER A 42 11.73 11.81 -1.86
CA SER A 42 13.11 12.15 -2.24
C SER A 42 13.51 11.59 -3.61
N THR A 43 12.90 10.49 -4.04
CA THR A 43 13.18 9.80 -5.31
C THR A 43 12.28 10.30 -6.44
N SER A 44 11.01 10.56 -6.16
CA SER A 44 10.04 11.05 -7.16
C SER A 44 10.35 12.47 -7.64
N GLY A 45 10.80 13.34 -6.73
CA GLY A 45 11.13 14.74 -7.03
C GLY A 45 9.91 15.64 -7.26
N ASP A 46 8.69 15.15 -7.09
CA ASP A 46 7.44 15.91 -7.29
C ASP A 46 6.76 16.32 -5.98
N GLY A 47 7.36 15.96 -4.83
CA GLY A 47 6.83 16.25 -3.50
C GLY A 47 5.91 15.17 -2.92
N TYR A 48 5.73 14.04 -3.61
CA TYR A 48 4.87 12.93 -3.17
C TYR A 48 5.63 11.62 -3.03
N SER A 49 5.21 10.78 -2.09
CA SER A 49 5.52 9.36 -2.11
C SER A 49 4.42 8.60 -2.86
N HIS A 50 4.81 7.66 -3.72
CA HIS A 50 3.91 6.91 -4.59
C HIS A 50 3.95 5.43 -4.26
N LEU A 51 2.80 4.77 -4.33
CA LEU A 51 2.69 3.33 -4.39
C LEU A 51 2.33 2.91 -5.80
N MET A 52 3.18 2.07 -6.37
CA MET A 52 3.10 1.58 -7.73
C MET A 52 2.79 0.08 -7.67
N LEU A 53 1.82 -0.39 -8.45
CA LEU A 53 1.51 -1.81 -8.62
C LEU A 53 1.81 -2.20 -10.06
N ASN A 54 2.85 -3.02 -10.27
CA ASN A 54 3.43 -3.30 -11.59
C ASN A 54 3.73 -2.03 -12.39
N GLY A 55 4.26 -0.99 -11.74
CA GLY A 55 4.58 0.28 -12.37
C GLY A 55 3.37 1.17 -12.68
N VAL A 56 2.16 0.81 -12.22
CA VAL A 56 0.97 1.67 -12.30
C VAL A 56 0.72 2.31 -10.94
N GLU A 57 0.64 3.64 -10.86
CA GLU A 57 0.31 4.34 -9.60
C GLU A 57 -1.08 3.93 -9.10
N ILE A 58 -1.13 3.37 -7.90
CA ILE A 58 -2.40 3.04 -7.23
C ILE A 58 -2.71 4.02 -6.10
N TYR A 59 -1.71 4.70 -5.57
CA TYR A 59 -1.84 5.65 -4.48
C TYR A 59 -0.67 6.61 -4.44
N LYS A 60 -0.90 7.83 -3.93
CA LYS A 60 0.16 8.76 -3.58
C LYS A 60 -0.23 9.60 -2.39
N ALA A 61 0.77 10.01 -1.61
CA ALA A 61 0.61 10.88 -0.45
C ALA A 61 1.70 11.95 -0.43
N LYS A 62 1.33 13.15 0.02
CA LYS A 62 2.30 14.22 0.27
C LYS A 62 2.97 13.94 1.61
N ALA A 63 4.01 13.11 1.58
CA ALA A 63 4.73 12.61 2.74
C ALA A 63 6.11 12.15 2.29
N SER A 64 7.10 12.18 3.18
CA SER A 64 8.47 11.73 2.86
C SER A 64 8.56 10.26 2.44
N TYR A 65 7.79 9.39 3.09
CA TYR A 65 7.66 7.97 2.79
C TYR A 65 6.37 7.41 3.39
N ILE A 66 5.92 6.26 2.89
CA ILE A 66 4.82 5.46 3.43
C ILE A 66 5.43 4.23 4.11
N ASN A 67 4.99 3.99 5.33
CA ASN A 67 5.34 2.83 6.13
C ASN A 67 4.34 1.71 5.89
N PHE A 68 4.85 0.49 5.86
CA PHE A 68 4.04 -0.71 5.92
C PHE A 68 4.09 -1.23 7.36
N ILE A 69 2.97 -1.70 7.89
CA ILE A 69 3.04 -2.46 9.13
C ILE A 69 3.69 -3.81 8.85
N ASP A 70 4.85 -3.99 9.49
CA ASP A 70 5.48 -5.28 9.68
C ASP A 70 4.61 -6.05 10.67
N ASP A 71 3.82 -7.00 10.16
CA ASP A 71 3.02 -7.84 11.03
C ASP A 71 3.88 -9.00 11.55
N ASP A 72 4.28 -8.94 12.82
CA ASP A 72 4.94 -10.04 13.52
C ASP A 72 4.04 -11.29 13.63
N VAL A 73 2.72 -11.18 13.38
CA VAL A 73 1.69 -12.20 13.67
C VAL A 73 0.84 -12.59 12.45
N GLY A 74 0.82 -11.79 11.38
CA GLY A 74 -0.15 -11.89 10.29
C GLY A 74 0.27 -12.78 9.16
N PHE A 75 -0.32 -13.96 9.05
CA PHE A 75 -0.34 -14.78 7.82
C PHE A 75 1.02 -15.28 7.27
N PHE A 76 2.14 -14.93 7.88
CA PHE A 76 3.48 -15.28 7.41
C PHE A 76 3.97 -16.63 7.96
N LYS A 77 3.65 -17.72 7.26
CA LYS A 77 4.34 -19.00 7.43
C LYS A 77 4.88 -19.53 6.10
N LYS A 78 6.21 -19.57 6.01
CA LYS A 78 7.07 -20.41 5.14
C LYS A 78 6.65 -20.54 3.66
N ASN A 79 7.46 -19.90 2.80
CA ASN A 79 7.59 -19.99 1.33
C ASN A 79 6.97 -18.81 0.57
N LYS A 80 7.84 -18.02 -0.10
CA LYS A 80 7.57 -16.93 -1.05
C LYS A 80 6.33 -16.08 -0.72
N TYR A 81 6.57 -15.08 0.13
CA TYR A 81 5.59 -14.16 0.71
C TYR A 81 4.81 -13.38 -0.35
N ILE A 82 3.49 -13.63 -0.42
CA ILE A 82 2.55 -12.83 -1.20
C ILE A 82 1.69 -12.05 -0.21
N MET A 83 1.87 -10.74 -0.15
CA MET A 83 1.05 -9.81 0.62
C MET A 83 -0.39 -9.83 0.11
N THR A 84 -1.33 -10.08 1.02
CA THR A 84 -2.77 -10.13 0.70
C THR A 84 -3.56 -9.01 1.38
N LYS A 85 -3.13 -8.54 2.55
CA LYS A 85 -3.61 -7.33 3.21
C LYS A 85 -2.48 -6.71 4.02
N THR A 86 -2.52 -5.40 4.20
CA THR A 86 -1.64 -4.69 5.15
C THR A 86 -2.26 -3.34 5.50
N VAL A 87 -1.79 -2.73 6.59
CA VAL A 87 -2.04 -1.32 6.89
C VAL A 87 -0.80 -0.54 6.50
N ILE A 88 -0.99 0.53 5.73
CA ILE A 88 0.03 1.53 5.46
C ILE A 88 -0.20 2.75 6.35
N THR A 89 0.88 3.39 6.79
CA THR A 89 0.83 4.61 7.59
C THR A 89 1.81 5.65 7.06
N TYR A 90 1.46 6.93 7.10
CA TYR A 90 2.38 8.01 6.76
C TYR A 90 2.04 9.28 7.53
N THR A 91 3.04 10.11 7.77
CA THR A 91 2.84 11.47 8.27
C THR A 91 2.58 12.38 7.08
N SER A 92 1.38 12.94 7.01
CA SER A 92 1.01 13.89 5.95
C SER A 92 1.75 15.22 6.15
N ASP A 93 2.34 15.76 5.09
CA ASP A 93 2.89 17.12 5.03
C ASP A 93 1.77 18.18 4.94
N GLU A 94 0.52 17.75 4.77
CA GLU A 94 -0.65 18.64 4.78
C GLU A 94 -1.20 18.81 6.21
N PRO A 95 -1.60 20.04 6.58
CA PRO A 95 -2.11 20.32 7.91
C PRO A 95 -3.39 19.55 8.22
N CYS A 96 -3.48 19.06 9.45
CA CYS A 96 -4.68 18.44 9.99
C CYS A 96 -5.81 19.45 10.11
N ASN A 97 -7.00 19.13 9.58
CA ASN A 97 -8.19 19.90 9.91
C ASN A 97 -8.57 19.68 11.38
N GLY A 98 -8.23 20.65 12.24
CA GLY A 98 -8.77 20.75 13.60
C GLY A 98 -7.92 20.17 14.74
N LYS A 99 -6.62 19.92 14.54
CA LYS A 99 -5.70 19.50 15.63
C LYS A 99 -4.54 20.49 15.82
N TYR A 100 -3.97 20.48 17.02
CA TYR A 100 -3.00 21.47 17.53
C TYR A 100 -1.59 21.32 16.94
N TYR A 101 -1.33 20.23 16.21
CA TYR A 101 -0.06 19.93 15.56
C TYR A 101 -0.19 20.07 14.03
N ASP A 102 0.90 20.49 13.39
CA ASP A 102 0.96 20.78 11.96
C ASP A 102 0.85 19.53 11.05
N TYR A 103 0.91 18.31 11.62
CA TYR A 103 0.98 17.06 10.84
C TYR A 103 0.12 15.95 11.44
N CYS A 104 -0.47 15.12 10.56
CA CYS A 104 -1.33 13.99 10.93
C CYS A 104 -0.71 12.68 10.47
N SER A 105 -0.72 11.68 11.36
CA SER A 105 -0.55 10.28 10.95
C SER A 105 -1.83 9.80 10.27
N ILE A 106 -1.72 9.38 9.01
CA ILE A 106 -2.82 8.83 8.22
C ILE A 106 -2.53 7.37 7.93
N SER A 107 -3.51 6.53 8.20
CA SER A 107 -3.47 5.09 7.95
C SER A 107 -4.49 4.69 6.87
N LEU A 108 -4.15 3.68 6.07
CA LEU A 108 -5.05 3.06 5.08
C LEU A 108 -4.85 1.55 5.07
N VAL A 109 -5.89 0.81 4.68
CA VAL A 109 -5.78 -0.62 4.40
C VAL A 109 -5.57 -0.82 2.91
N LEU A 110 -4.53 -1.58 2.58
CA LEU A 110 -4.35 -2.18 1.25
C LEU A 110 -4.87 -3.62 1.31
N ASP A 111 -5.79 -3.96 0.42
CA ASP A 111 -6.39 -5.29 0.34
C ASP A 111 -6.25 -5.87 -1.07
N PHE A 112 -5.40 -6.88 -1.17
CA PHE A 112 -5.11 -7.63 -2.39
C PHE A 112 -5.75 -9.03 -2.36
N SER A 113 -6.65 -9.33 -1.43
CA SER A 113 -7.21 -10.68 -1.28
C SER A 113 -8.33 -11.00 -2.28
N GLY A 114 -9.13 -10.00 -2.67
CA GLY A 114 -10.25 -10.12 -3.60
C GLY A 114 -9.83 -10.02 -5.08
N ASP A 115 -10.76 -10.04 -6.03
CA ASP A 115 -10.43 -10.12 -7.47
C ASP A 115 -9.78 -8.85 -8.05
N SER A 116 -9.83 -7.75 -7.32
CA SER A 116 -9.15 -6.49 -7.62
C SER A 116 -8.45 -5.92 -6.38
N PRO A 117 -7.37 -5.14 -6.53
CA PRO A 117 -6.79 -4.39 -5.41
C PRO A 117 -7.79 -3.37 -4.88
N VAL A 118 -7.86 -3.22 -3.56
CA VAL A 118 -8.71 -2.25 -2.89
C VAL A 118 -7.86 -1.42 -1.93
N ILE A 119 -8.08 -0.11 -1.93
CA ILE A 119 -7.48 0.84 -1.00
C ILE A 119 -8.62 1.47 -0.22
N SER A 120 -8.55 1.43 1.10
CA SER A 120 -9.59 2.03 1.94
C SER A 120 -9.54 3.57 1.94
N ASN A 121 -10.52 4.19 2.58
CA ASN A 121 -10.37 5.56 3.05
C ASN A 121 -9.22 5.69 4.07
N GLY A 122 -8.71 6.91 4.22
CA GLY A 122 -7.82 7.29 5.31
C GLY A 122 -8.53 7.30 6.65
N PHE A 123 -7.81 6.91 7.70
CA PHE A 123 -8.23 7.01 9.09
C PHE A 123 -7.03 7.38 9.96
N THR A 124 -7.30 8.07 11.06
CA THR A 124 -6.28 8.57 12.00
C THR A 124 -6.73 8.19 13.41
N PRO A 125 -5.80 7.75 14.29
CA PRO A 125 -6.10 7.51 15.69
C PRO A 125 -6.62 8.76 16.41
N ASP A 126 -7.16 8.57 17.62
CA ASP A 126 -7.70 9.68 18.40
C ASP A 126 -6.52 10.61 18.85
N SER A 127 -5.37 10.02 19.19
CA SER A 127 -4.09 10.69 19.48
C SER A 127 -3.14 10.66 18.27
N ASP A 128 -2.60 11.83 17.91
CA ASP A 128 -1.82 12.03 16.67
C ASP A 128 -0.56 11.17 16.56
N ASN A 129 0.03 10.81 17.70
CA ASN A 129 1.27 10.03 17.78
C ASN A 129 1.01 8.56 18.12
N SER A 130 -0.25 8.11 18.15
CA SER A 130 -0.52 6.72 18.45
C SER A 130 -0.11 5.83 17.27
N VAL A 131 0.60 4.75 17.60
CA VAL A 131 0.95 3.70 16.64
C VAL A 131 -0.04 2.54 16.76
N ILE A 132 -0.09 1.71 15.72
CA ILE A 132 -0.90 0.50 15.74
C ILE A 132 -0.25 -0.49 16.68
N ASP A 133 -1.02 -0.94 17.67
CA ASP A 133 -0.61 -1.95 18.66
C ASP A 133 -0.77 -3.36 18.06
N TRP A 134 -1.96 -3.64 17.49
CA TRP A 134 -2.21 -4.90 16.80
C TRP A 134 -3.28 -4.78 15.72
N VAL A 135 -3.26 -5.74 14.79
CA VAL A 135 -4.31 -5.93 13.79
C VAL A 135 -4.82 -7.36 13.83
N SER A 136 -6.13 -7.53 13.92
CA SER A 136 -6.79 -8.83 13.80
C SER A 136 -7.39 -8.95 12.41
N TRP A 137 -6.77 -9.79 11.58
CA TRP A 137 -7.18 -10.01 10.20
C TRP A 137 -8.22 -11.13 10.07
N GLY A 138 -9.37 -10.81 9.48
CA GLY A 138 -10.34 -11.78 8.99
C GLY A 138 -10.29 -11.91 7.46
N LYS A 139 -11.07 -12.86 6.93
CA LYS A 139 -11.12 -13.12 5.48
C LYS A 139 -11.58 -11.89 4.67
N GLY A 140 -12.58 -11.17 5.16
CA GLY A 140 -13.16 -9.99 4.51
C GLY A 140 -13.23 -8.75 5.39
N ASN A 141 -12.62 -8.79 6.57
CA ASN A 141 -12.63 -7.70 7.53
C ASN A 141 -11.32 -7.64 8.31
N ALA A 142 -11.09 -6.56 9.04
CA ALA A 142 -10.03 -6.47 10.04
C ALA A 142 -10.47 -5.59 11.20
N ILE A 143 -9.91 -5.84 12.38
CA ILE A 143 -9.94 -4.90 13.51
C ILE A 143 -8.54 -4.36 13.70
N ILE A 144 -8.40 -3.03 13.68
CA ILE A 144 -7.14 -2.31 13.82
C ILE A 144 -7.22 -1.55 15.14
N PHE A 145 -6.25 -1.80 16.01
CA PHE A 145 -6.21 -1.24 17.36
C PHE A 145 -4.92 -0.43 17.53
N PHE A 146 -5.07 0.79 18.03
CA PHE A 146 -3.96 1.69 18.33
C PHE A 146 -3.67 1.71 19.83
N GLU A 147 -2.45 2.09 20.20
CA GLU A 147 -2.02 2.19 21.61
C GLU A 147 -2.88 3.16 22.45
N ASP A 148 -3.51 4.15 21.80
CA ASP A 148 -4.44 5.10 22.43
C ASP A 148 -5.84 4.52 22.68
N LEU A 149 -6.01 3.21 22.47
CA LEU A 149 -7.25 2.45 22.60
C LEU A 149 -8.31 2.76 21.52
N SER A 150 -7.96 3.58 20.52
CA SER A 150 -8.83 3.78 19.37
C SER A 150 -8.90 2.52 18.52
N LYS A 151 -10.12 2.21 18.09
CA LYS A 151 -10.46 0.98 17.37
C LYS A 151 -11.10 1.31 16.05
N PHE A 152 -10.64 0.63 15.02
CA PHE A 152 -11.17 0.76 13.67
C PHE A 152 -11.50 -0.61 13.11
N LYS A 153 -12.53 -0.65 12.27
CA LYS A 153 -12.96 -1.85 11.58
C LYS A 153 -12.86 -1.61 10.09
N TYR A 154 -12.10 -2.46 9.42
CA TYR A 154 -12.09 -2.56 7.96
C TYR A 154 -13.15 -3.57 7.53
N SER A 155 -13.97 -3.19 6.55
CA SER A 155 -14.85 -4.12 5.81
C SER A 155 -15.26 -3.53 4.48
N ASN A 156 -15.30 -4.36 3.44
CA ASN A 156 -15.76 -3.96 2.09
C ASN A 156 -15.05 -2.73 1.52
N GLY A 157 -13.73 -2.62 1.69
CA GLY A 157 -12.96 -1.48 1.18
C GLY A 157 -13.12 -0.19 1.97
N HIS A 158 -13.74 -0.23 3.16
CA HIS A 158 -13.94 0.95 3.99
C HIS A 158 -13.49 0.70 5.43
N VAL A 159 -12.98 1.73 6.08
CA VAL A 159 -12.57 1.73 7.49
C VAL A 159 -13.45 2.68 8.27
N GLU A 160 -14.09 2.14 9.31
CA GLU A 160 -14.95 2.88 10.23
C GLU A 160 -14.39 2.86 11.66
N ARG A 161 -14.56 3.97 12.39
CA ARG A 161 -14.26 4.02 13.83
C ARG A 161 -15.29 3.17 14.58
N VAL A 162 -14.82 2.29 15.44
CA VAL A 162 -15.68 1.51 16.35
C VAL A 162 -15.98 2.32 17.59
N THR A 163 -17.14 2.95 17.63
CA THR A 163 -17.68 3.62 18.83
C THR A 163 -18.49 2.60 19.63
N ASN A 164 -18.20 2.50 20.94
CA ASN A 164 -19.04 1.74 21.87
C ASN A 164 -20.36 2.46 22.14
#